data_AF-A0A519VFA8-F1
#
_entry.id   AF-A0A519VFA8-F1
#
_cell.length_a   1.000
_cell.length_b   1.000
_cell.length_c   1.000
_cell.angle_alpha   90.00
_cell.angle_beta   90.00
_cell.angle_gamma   90.00
#
_symmetry.space_group_name_H-M   'P 1'
#
loop_
_entity.id
_entity.type
_entity.pdbx_description
1 polymer ?
#
loop_
_entity_poly.entity_id
_entity_poly.type
_entity_poly.pdbx_seq_one_letter_code
_entity_poly.pdbx_strand_id
1 'polypeptide(L)'
;MKKLVYFLMLMLLFTSCKKENNARDFKGTYSGTFKTNIGGKIAVSDAELLLVGDDFKVTKGTKLASGTFKVDDTKSVTFADKNVWTADFDWNLILNGLYIYEAKGDSLILTKIIYSNPAWNTVPVSYQYRLKRSN
;
A
#
# COMPACT_ATOMS: atom_id res chain seq x y z
N MET A 1 -1.27 16.28 57.18
CA MET A 1 -2.09 16.32 55.95
C MET A 1 -1.36 16.84 54.70
N LYS A 2 -0.11 17.35 54.78
CA LYS A 2 0.66 17.82 53.61
C LYS A 2 1.24 16.70 52.72
N LYS A 3 1.45 15.49 53.26
CA LYS A 3 2.00 14.35 52.50
C LYS A 3 1.03 13.75 51.48
N LEU A 4 -0.28 14.00 51.64
CA LEU A 4 -1.31 13.48 50.72
C LEU A 4 -1.35 14.26 49.39
N VAL A 5 -0.93 15.53 49.40
CA VAL A 5 -0.90 16.40 48.22
C VAL A 5 0.18 15.96 47.23
N TYR A 6 1.32 15.46 47.72
CA TYR A 6 2.41 14.97 46.86
C TYR A 6 2.05 13.66 46.13
N PHE A 7 1.16 12.84 46.69
CA PHE A 7 0.73 11.60 46.06
C PHE A 7 -0.26 11.84 44.90
N LEU A 8 -1.10 12.88 45.01
CA LEU A 8 -2.06 13.25 43.97
C LEU A 8 -1.38 13.85 42.72
N MET A 9 -0.22 14.48 42.89
CA MET A 9 0.54 15.10 41.79
C MET A 9 1.29 14.09 40.91
N LEU A 10 1.50 12.86 41.38
CA LEU A 10 2.22 11.80 40.65
C LEU A 10 1.31 11.01 39.68
N MET A 11 -0.02 11.09 39.83
CA MET A 11 -0.96 10.33 39.00
C MET A 11 -1.29 10.96 37.63
N LEU A 12 -0.84 12.19 37.35
CA LEU A 12 -1.19 12.90 36.13
C LEU A 12 -0.27 12.62 34.91
N LEU A 13 0.70 11.70 35.04
CA LEU A 13 1.67 11.41 33.97
C LEU A 13 1.24 10.30 32.99
N PHE A 14 0.10 9.66 33.20
CA PHE A 14 -0.45 8.69 32.22
C PHE A 14 -1.38 9.37 31.22
N THR A 15 -0.90 10.43 30.56
CA THR A 15 -1.53 10.86 29.31
C THR A 15 -1.18 9.82 28.25
N SER A 16 -2.08 8.85 28.12
CA SER A 16 -2.07 7.87 27.04
C SER A 16 -1.96 8.64 25.73
N CYS A 17 -0.82 8.49 25.05
CA CYS A 17 -0.61 9.02 23.72
C CYS A 17 -1.69 8.39 22.84
N LYS A 18 -2.76 9.13 22.55
CA LYS A 18 -3.72 8.71 21.54
C LYS A 18 -2.91 8.57 20.27
N LYS A 19 -2.75 7.33 19.79
CA LYS A 19 -2.18 7.06 18.49
C LYS A 19 -3.10 7.75 17.50
N GLU A 20 -2.72 8.94 17.05
CA GLU A 20 -3.41 9.60 15.97
C GLU A 20 -3.41 8.62 14.81
N ASN A 21 -4.60 8.14 14.44
CA ASN A 21 -4.82 7.52 13.15
C ASN A 21 -4.70 8.64 12.11
N ASN A 22 -3.48 9.13 11.94
CA ASN A 22 -3.07 9.87 10.77
C ASN A 22 -3.10 8.84 9.65
N ALA A 23 -4.30 8.59 9.11
CA ALA A 23 -4.46 7.95 7.82
C ALA A 23 -3.54 8.74 6.89
N ARG A 24 -2.40 8.12 6.56
CA ARG A 24 -1.33 8.81 5.89
C ARG A 24 -1.90 9.34 4.58
N ASP A 25 -1.63 10.59 4.25
CA ASP A 25 -2.09 11.10 2.97
C ASP A 25 -1.36 10.37 1.85
N PHE A 26 -2.06 9.52 1.10
CA PHE A 26 -1.54 8.77 -0.05
C PHE A 26 -1.39 9.66 -1.29
N LYS A 27 -1.97 10.87 -1.28
CA LYS A 27 -2.08 11.70 -2.48
C LYS A 27 -0.74 12.22 -2.97
N GLY A 28 -0.56 12.25 -4.28
CA GLY A 28 0.62 12.75 -4.94
C GLY A 28 0.95 11.98 -6.21
N THR A 29 1.94 12.49 -6.92
CA THR A 29 2.53 11.81 -8.07
C THR A 29 3.73 11.02 -7.59
N TYR A 30 3.82 9.77 -8.04
CA TYR A 30 4.88 8.86 -7.68
C TYR A 30 5.54 8.26 -8.91
N SER A 31 6.84 8.02 -8.82
CA SER A 31 7.61 7.29 -9.83
C SER A 31 8.48 6.22 -9.19
N GLY A 32 8.75 5.15 -9.93
CA GLY A 32 9.56 4.05 -9.46
C GLY A 32 9.42 2.82 -10.32
N THR A 33 9.26 1.65 -9.70
CA THR A 33 9.23 0.37 -10.41
C THR A 33 8.07 -0.52 -9.96
N PHE A 34 7.60 -1.33 -10.90
CA PHE A 34 6.73 -2.47 -10.68
C PHE A 34 7.53 -3.76 -10.90
N LYS A 35 7.59 -4.60 -9.87
CA LYS A 35 8.31 -5.88 -9.84
C LYS A 35 7.32 -7.03 -9.70
N THR A 36 7.49 -8.06 -10.52
CA THR A 36 6.83 -9.35 -10.34
C THR A 36 7.84 -10.40 -9.89
N ASN A 37 7.38 -11.36 -9.08
CA ASN A 37 8.10 -12.59 -8.79
C ASN A 37 7.10 -13.74 -8.97
N ILE A 38 7.23 -14.47 -10.06
CA ILE A 38 6.36 -15.58 -10.43
C ILE A 38 7.24 -16.83 -10.53
N GLY A 39 7.09 -17.78 -9.60
CA GLY A 39 7.88 -19.01 -9.69
C GLY A 39 9.40 -18.80 -9.49
N GLY A 40 9.82 -17.70 -8.84
CA GLY A 40 11.24 -17.29 -8.76
C GLY A 40 11.73 -16.45 -9.95
N LYS A 41 10.94 -16.32 -11.01
CA LYS A 41 11.25 -15.44 -12.15
C LYS A 41 10.89 -14.01 -11.81
N ILE A 42 11.89 -13.14 -11.83
CA ILE A 42 11.74 -11.71 -11.52
C ILE A 42 11.67 -10.91 -12.81
N ALA A 43 10.64 -10.09 -12.96
CA ALA A 43 10.59 -9.03 -13.97
C ALA A 43 10.42 -7.67 -13.28
N VAL A 44 11.01 -6.62 -13.87
CA VAL A 44 10.94 -5.24 -13.35
C VAL A 44 10.63 -4.31 -14.52
N SER A 45 9.70 -3.39 -14.31
CA SER A 45 9.34 -2.33 -15.26
C SER A 45 9.21 -1.01 -14.51
N ASP A 46 9.39 0.11 -15.23
CA ASP A 46 9.10 1.43 -14.67
C ASP A 46 7.62 1.55 -14.34
N ALA A 47 7.29 2.36 -13.34
CA ALA A 47 5.92 2.67 -12.97
C ALA A 47 5.79 4.13 -12.54
N GLU A 48 4.69 4.77 -12.92
CA GLU A 48 4.24 6.05 -12.38
C GLU A 48 2.78 5.97 -11.95
N LEU A 49 2.49 6.52 -10.77
CA LEU A 49 1.20 6.44 -10.12
C LEU A 49 0.80 7.82 -9.62
N LEU A 50 -0.35 8.30 -10.06
CA LEU A 50 -1.00 9.50 -9.57
C LEU A 50 -2.12 9.09 -8.61
N LEU A 51 -2.14 9.67 -7.41
CA LEU A 51 -3.17 9.48 -6.39
C LEU A 51 -3.78 10.85 -6.05
N VAL A 52 -5.07 11.05 -6.30
CA VAL A 52 -5.76 12.33 -6.09
C VAL A 52 -7.13 12.06 -5.50
N GLY A 53 -7.43 12.65 -4.33
CA GLY A 53 -8.65 12.29 -3.61
C GLY A 53 -8.65 10.80 -3.29
N ASP A 54 -9.69 10.11 -3.74
CA ASP A 54 -9.84 8.65 -3.65
C ASP A 54 -9.60 7.95 -5.00
N ASP A 55 -9.11 8.69 -6.00
CA ASP A 55 -8.85 8.19 -7.35
C ASP A 55 -7.36 7.89 -7.56
N PHE A 56 -7.09 6.89 -8.41
CA PHE A 56 -5.75 6.58 -8.88
C PHE A 56 -5.65 6.53 -10.40
N LYS A 57 -4.45 6.78 -10.91
CA LYS A 57 -4.09 6.58 -12.32
C LYS A 57 -2.64 6.13 -12.44
N VAL A 58 -2.41 4.99 -13.08
CA VAL A 58 -1.08 4.55 -13.52
C VAL A 58 -0.77 5.24 -14.84
N THR A 59 0.17 6.19 -14.84
CA THR A 59 0.52 7.02 -16.01
C THR A 59 1.68 6.45 -16.82
N LYS A 60 2.48 5.57 -16.21
CA LYS A 60 3.58 4.84 -16.84
C LYS A 60 3.63 3.43 -16.27
N GLY A 61 3.87 2.45 -17.14
CA GLY A 61 4.09 1.06 -16.74
C GLY A 61 3.64 0.07 -17.80
N THR A 62 3.70 -1.22 -17.45
CA THR A 62 3.31 -2.31 -18.36
C THR A 62 1.84 -2.19 -18.79
N LYS A 63 0.98 -1.67 -17.90
CA LYS A 63 -0.43 -1.40 -18.17
C LYS A 63 -0.84 -0.07 -17.54
N LEU A 64 -1.60 0.71 -18.29
CA LEU A 64 -2.22 1.94 -17.80
C LEU A 64 -3.56 1.56 -17.18
N ALA A 65 -3.73 1.88 -15.90
CA ALA A 65 -4.85 1.50 -15.07
C ALA A 65 -5.37 2.73 -14.33
N SER A 66 -6.64 2.74 -13.96
CA SER A 66 -7.28 3.87 -13.29
C SER A 66 -8.56 3.42 -12.61
N GLY A 67 -8.85 4.06 -11.49
CA GLY A 67 -10.02 3.73 -10.71
C GLY A 67 -9.95 4.40 -9.36
N THR A 68 -10.46 3.74 -8.33
CA THR A 68 -10.48 4.26 -6.96
C THR A 68 -9.61 3.45 -6.04
N PHE A 69 -9.16 4.04 -4.94
CA PHE A 69 -8.47 3.34 -3.87
C PHE A 69 -9.05 3.72 -2.52
N LYS A 70 -8.90 2.83 -1.55
CA LYS A 70 -9.33 3.04 -0.17
C LYS A 70 -8.30 2.47 0.77
N VAL A 71 -7.80 3.30 1.68
CA VAL A 71 -6.95 2.85 2.79
C VAL A 71 -7.86 2.15 3.80
N ASP A 72 -7.71 0.84 3.95
CA ASP A 72 -8.58 0.03 4.79
C ASP A 72 -8.13 0.05 6.25
N ASP A 73 -6.81 0.02 6.49
CA ASP A 73 -6.20 0.15 7.81
C ASP A 73 -4.77 0.74 7.73
N THR A 74 -4.02 0.68 8.82
CA THR A 74 -2.64 1.22 8.92
C THR A 74 -1.58 0.55 8.03
N LYS A 75 -1.91 -0.57 7.37
CA LYS A 75 -1.01 -1.41 6.58
C LYS A 75 -1.64 -1.95 5.31
N SER A 76 -2.93 -1.74 5.08
CA SER A 76 -3.63 -2.28 3.91
C SER A 76 -4.40 -1.20 3.12
N VAL A 77 -4.41 -1.37 1.80
CA VAL A 77 -5.09 -0.49 0.86
C VAL A 77 -5.69 -1.34 -0.26
N THR A 78 -6.94 -1.07 -0.62
CA THR A 78 -7.64 -1.72 -1.72
C THR A 78 -7.73 -0.78 -2.90
N PHE A 79 -7.33 -1.26 -4.08
CA PHE A 79 -7.52 -0.59 -5.37
C PHE A 79 -8.66 -1.25 -6.13
N ALA A 80 -9.48 -0.46 -6.81
CA ALA A 80 -10.56 -0.94 -7.67
C ALA A 80 -10.37 -0.31 -9.06
N ASP A 81 -9.76 -1.07 -9.98
CA ASP A 81 -9.63 -0.65 -11.38
C ASP A 81 -10.99 -0.62 -12.06
N LYS A 82 -11.22 0.39 -12.91
CA LYS A 82 -12.49 0.62 -13.62
C LYS A 82 -12.37 0.45 -15.15
N ASN A 83 -11.20 0.04 -15.65
CA ASN A 83 -10.96 -0.14 -17.08
C ASN A 83 -11.50 -1.50 -17.56
N VAL A 84 -11.76 -1.58 -18.87
CA VAL A 84 -12.20 -2.80 -19.52
C VAL A 84 -10.97 -3.60 -19.93
N TRP A 85 -10.85 -4.83 -19.42
CA TRP A 85 -9.79 -5.77 -19.75
C TRP A 85 -10.36 -7.03 -20.40
N THR A 86 -9.57 -7.64 -21.27
CA THR A 86 -9.93 -8.91 -21.91
C THR A 86 -9.86 -10.07 -20.89
N ALA A 87 -10.66 -11.11 -21.10
CA ALA A 87 -10.74 -12.24 -20.17
C ALA A 87 -9.46 -13.11 -20.13
N ASP A 88 -8.63 -13.03 -21.16
CA ASP A 88 -7.35 -13.74 -21.31
C ASP A 88 -6.16 -13.01 -20.64
N PHE A 89 -6.40 -11.82 -20.08
CA PHE A 89 -5.38 -11.01 -19.42
C PHE A 89 -5.09 -11.50 -17.99
N ASP A 90 -3.82 -11.45 -17.56
CA ASP A 90 -3.48 -11.62 -16.15
C ASP A 90 -3.77 -10.34 -15.36
N TRP A 91 -4.94 -10.31 -14.73
CA TRP A 91 -5.45 -9.21 -13.90
C TRP A 91 -4.54 -8.85 -12.70
N ASN A 92 -3.51 -9.64 -12.40
CA ASN A 92 -2.57 -9.29 -11.34
C ASN A 92 -1.48 -8.32 -11.80
N LEU A 93 -1.35 -8.12 -13.12
CA LEU A 93 -0.43 -7.14 -13.71
C LEU A 93 -1.00 -5.71 -13.70
N ILE A 94 -2.26 -5.53 -13.31
CA ILE A 94 -2.87 -4.21 -13.06
C ILE A 94 -2.96 -3.92 -11.56
N LEU A 95 -2.95 -2.63 -11.22
CA LEU A 95 -3.16 -2.16 -9.86
C LEU A 95 -4.63 -2.33 -9.48
N ASN A 96 -4.97 -3.47 -8.88
CA ASN A 96 -6.33 -3.84 -8.50
C ASN A 96 -6.34 -4.78 -7.29
N GLY A 97 -7.37 -4.75 -6.44
CA GLY A 97 -7.49 -5.57 -5.25
C GLY A 97 -6.66 -5.08 -4.06
N LEU A 98 -6.50 -5.96 -3.06
CA LEU A 98 -5.85 -5.67 -1.79
C LEU A 98 -4.32 -5.68 -1.90
N TYR A 99 -3.68 -4.66 -1.34
CA TYR A 99 -2.24 -4.58 -1.17
C TYR A 99 -1.90 -4.30 0.30
N ILE A 100 -0.83 -4.95 0.78
CA ILE A 100 -0.13 -4.49 1.97
C ILE A 100 0.73 -3.31 1.55
N TYR A 101 0.71 -2.22 2.30
CA TYR A 101 1.55 -1.07 2.03
C TYR A 101 2.55 -0.78 3.14
N GLU A 102 3.70 -0.25 2.73
CA GLU A 102 4.62 0.45 3.61
C GLU A 102 4.84 1.86 3.05
N ALA A 103 4.64 2.87 3.88
CA ALA A 103 4.99 4.23 3.52
C ALA A 103 6.05 4.75 4.49
N LYS A 104 7.11 5.41 4.00
CA LYS A 104 8.21 5.99 4.81
C LYS A 104 8.77 7.22 4.09
N GLY A 105 8.67 8.41 4.70
CA GLY A 105 8.91 9.68 3.99
C GLY A 105 8.09 9.79 2.70
N ASP A 106 8.79 10.02 1.59
CA ASP A 106 8.30 10.07 0.21
C ASP A 106 8.11 8.68 -0.43
N SER A 107 8.54 7.61 0.23
CA SER A 107 8.50 6.26 -0.33
C SER A 107 7.16 5.56 -0.04
N LEU A 108 6.61 4.90 -1.05
CA LEU A 108 5.43 4.05 -0.99
C LEU A 108 5.76 2.69 -1.62
N ILE A 109 5.59 1.63 -0.84
CA ILE A 109 5.72 0.25 -1.30
C ILE A 109 4.35 -0.40 -1.20
N LEU A 110 3.87 -0.99 -2.29
CA LEU A 110 2.63 -1.76 -2.33
C LEU A 110 2.99 -3.19 -2.67
N THR A 111 2.56 -4.17 -1.87
CA THR A 111 2.85 -5.59 -2.09
C THR A 111 1.56 -6.40 -2.08
N LYS A 112 1.31 -7.14 -3.16
CA LYS A 112 0.30 -8.19 -3.24
C LYS A 112 1.00 -9.54 -3.31
N ILE A 113 0.56 -10.48 -2.48
CA ILE A 113 1.04 -11.87 -2.48
C ILE A 113 -0.15 -12.77 -2.79
N ILE A 114 0.05 -13.69 -3.73
CA ILE A 114 -0.92 -14.72 -4.09
C ILE A 114 -0.30 -16.07 -3.71
N TYR A 115 -1.01 -16.81 -2.87
CA TYR A 115 -0.68 -18.18 -2.54
C TYR A 115 -1.46 -19.11 -3.48
N SER A 116 -0.76 -19.81 -4.37
CA SER A 116 -1.37 -20.92 -5.14
C SER A 116 -1.40 -22.18 -4.28
N ASN A 117 -2.47 -22.99 -4.39
CA ASN A 117 -2.80 -24.15 -3.54
C ASN A 117 -1.60 -25.04 -3.11
N PRO A 118 -1.46 -25.40 -1.82
CA PRO A 118 -0.37 -26.22 -1.26
C PRO A 118 -0.24 -27.66 -1.79
N ALA A 119 -1.16 -28.18 -2.61
CA ALA A 119 -1.08 -29.54 -3.14
C ALA A 119 0.08 -29.77 -4.17
N TRP A 120 0.75 -28.71 -4.64
CA TRP A 120 1.66 -28.79 -5.81
C TRP A 120 3.01 -28.06 -5.68
N ASN A 121 3.56 -27.95 -4.46
CA ASN A 121 4.74 -27.11 -4.16
C ASN A 121 4.47 -25.61 -4.41
N THR A 122 4.01 -24.94 -3.37
CA THR A 122 3.70 -23.51 -3.30
C THR A 122 4.91 -22.66 -3.70
N VAL A 123 4.83 -21.92 -4.82
CA VAL A 123 5.77 -20.82 -5.08
C VAL A 123 5.03 -19.50 -4.88
N PRO A 124 5.44 -18.65 -3.92
CA PRO A 124 4.74 -17.39 -3.67
C PRO A 124 4.85 -16.51 -4.91
N VAL A 125 3.71 -16.13 -5.46
CA VAL A 125 3.63 -15.12 -6.51
C VAL A 125 3.47 -13.76 -5.84
N SER A 126 4.32 -12.79 -6.18
CA SER A 126 4.19 -11.44 -5.64
C SER A 126 4.29 -10.36 -6.71
N TYR A 127 3.54 -9.29 -6.47
CA TYR A 127 3.47 -8.10 -7.30
C TYR A 127 3.75 -6.92 -6.40
N GLN A 128 4.80 -6.16 -6.71
CA GLN A 128 5.28 -5.09 -5.85
C GLN A 128 5.52 -3.80 -6.61
N TYR A 129 4.87 -2.73 -6.17
CA TYR A 129 5.24 -1.37 -6.56
C TYR A 129 6.22 -0.83 -5.52
N ARG A 130 7.34 -0.25 -5.97
CA ARG A 130 8.28 0.52 -5.12
C ARG A 130 8.40 1.89 -5.73
N LEU A 131 7.81 2.86 -5.05
CA LEU A 131 7.51 4.17 -5.60
C LEU A 131 8.05 5.27 -4.67
N LYS A 132 8.44 6.38 -5.27
CA LYS A 132 8.88 7.60 -4.58
C LYS A 132 8.03 8.78 -5.04
N ARG A 133 7.48 9.54 -4.11
CA ARG A 133 6.67 10.73 -4.40
C ARG A 133 7.57 11.80 -5.02
N SER A 134 7.11 12.42 -6.10
CA SER A 134 7.69 13.64 -6.64
C SER A 134 7.40 14.80 -5.69
N ASN A 135 8.42 15.61 -5.39
CA ASN A 135 8.26 16.84 -4.61
C ASN A 135 7.42 17.89 -5.35
#